data_AF-A0A1Y1RWM2-F1
#
_entry.id   AF-A0A1Y1RWM2-F1
#
_cell.length_a   1.000
_cell.length_b   1.000
_cell.length_c   1.000
_cell.angle_alpha   90.00
_cell.angle_beta   90.00
_cell.angle_gamma   90.00
#
_symmetry.space_group_name_H-M   'P 1'
#
loop_
_entity.id
_entity.type
_entity.pdbx_description
1 polymer ?
#
loop_
_entity_poly.entity_id
_entity_poly.type
_entity_poly.pdbx_seq_one_letter_code
_entity_poly.pdbx_strand_id
1 'polypeptide(L)'
;MKIPGISRSFSALSITITLLVLVPLLLTACQEVFTYSLLEGMQRDFSSLPREQKISYAKDVLASGDADAMADIYDEIAAMAANDPELYLLAADLAMGASGITGIIDDVLSAEDPSTLVYADILASVDMTMMGYVADNVLAAEAAGLSGITEEQYATAAGAEILFWLDQNPANDVSSIDWTDSTTAAASGPEIANAYNFLVSAGQNPAEFDDIFG
;
A
#
# COMPACT_ATOMS: atom_id res chain seq x y z
N MET A 1 -26.82 -86.27 -8.50
CA MET A 1 -27.28 -84.87 -8.42
C MET A 1 -26.42 -84.14 -7.39
N LYS A 2 -25.55 -83.21 -7.81
CA LYS A 2 -24.78 -82.31 -6.93
C LYS A 2 -24.50 -81.02 -7.73
N ILE A 3 -24.86 -79.89 -7.13
CA ILE A 3 -24.97 -78.54 -7.72
C ILE A 3 -23.58 -77.85 -7.74
N PRO A 4 -23.23 -77.05 -8.77
CA PRO A 4 -21.91 -76.44 -8.91
C PRO A 4 -21.73 -75.19 -8.02
N GLY A 5 -20.54 -75.03 -7.45
CA GLY A 5 -20.16 -73.92 -6.59
C GLY A 5 -19.67 -72.70 -7.37
N ILE A 6 -20.38 -71.59 -7.18
CA ILE A 6 -19.97 -70.23 -7.54
C ILE A 6 -19.21 -69.66 -6.34
N SER A 7 -17.90 -69.39 -6.46
CA SER A 7 -17.17 -68.63 -5.42
C SER A 7 -15.85 -68.02 -5.90
N ARG A 8 -15.85 -67.19 -6.95
CA ARG A 8 -14.64 -66.41 -7.32
C ARG A 8 -14.96 -65.03 -7.92
N SER A 9 -15.68 -64.16 -7.21
CA SER A 9 -15.84 -62.76 -7.66
C SER A 9 -15.75 -61.69 -6.57
N PHE A 10 -15.52 -62.03 -5.30
CA PHE A 10 -15.57 -61.03 -4.23
C PHE A 10 -14.25 -60.28 -3.95
N SER A 11 -13.07 -60.83 -4.31
CA SER A 11 -11.78 -60.16 -4.01
C SER A 11 -11.39 -59.05 -5.00
N ALA A 12 -11.83 -59.11 -6.26
CA ALA A 12 -11.45 -58.10 -7.27
C ALA A 12 -12.21 -56.77 -7.09
N LEU A 13 -13.45 -56.82 -6.59
CA LEU A 13 -14.28 -55.64 -6.39
C LEU A 13 -13.77 -54.77 -5.23
N SER A 14 -13.28 -55.40 -4.15
CA SER A 14 -12.80 -54.67 -2.97
C SER A 14 -11.50 -53.91 -3.23
N ILE A 15 -10.58 -54.47 -4.02
CA ILE A 15 -9.30 -53.80 -4.36
C ILE A 15 -9.55 -52.58 -5.26
N THR A 16 -10.50 -52.69 -6.20
CA THR A 16 -10.82 -51.60 -7.14
C THR A 16 -11.44 -50.40 -6.43
N ILE A 17 -12.31 -50.63 -5.44
CA ILE A 17 -12.93 -49.56 -4.65
C ILE A 17 -11.92 -48.86 -3.74
N THR A 18 -11.01 -49.61 -3.10
CA THR A 18 -9.94 -49.01 -2.28
C THR A 18 -9.00 -48.16 -3.14
N LEU A 19 -8.63 -48.60 -4.35
CA LEU A 19 -7.78 -47.82 -5.25
C LEU A 19 -8.48 -46.54 -5.76
N LEU A 20 -9.79 -46.62 -6.06
CA LEU A 20 -10.59 -45.48 -6.54
C LEU A 20 -10.73 -44.36 -5.49
N VAL A 21 -10.70 -44.71 -4.20
CA VAL A 21 -10.81 -43.74 -3.10
C VAL A 21 -9.44 -43.21 -2.67
N LEU A 22 -8.39 -44.04 -2.71
CA LEU A 22 -7.05 -43.64 -2.25
C LEU A 22 -6.35 -42.68 -3.23
N VAL A 23 -6.57 -42.84 -4.54
CA VAL A 23 -5.96 -42.00 -5.58
C VAL A 23 -6.38 -40.52 -5.48
N PRO A 24 -7.68 -40.16 -5.37
CA PRO A 24 -8.06 -38.74 -5.22
C PRO A 24 -7.58 -38.14 -3.89
N LEU A 25 -7.54 -38.92 -2.80
CA LEU A 25 -7.02 -38.48 -1.50
C LEU A 25 -5.51 -38.16 -1.53
N LEU A 26 -4.73 -38.89 -2.33
CA LEU A 26 -3.31 -38.58 -2.57
C LEU A 26 -3.12 -37.38 -3.51
N LEU A 27 -4.06 -37.14 -4.43
CA LEU A 27 -4.00 -35.99 -5.35
C LEU A 27 -4.40 -34.67 -4.67
N THR A 28 -5.33 -34.67 -3.71
CA THR A 28 -5.71 -33.45 -2.97
C THR A 28 -4.63 -32.98 -2.01
N ALA A 29 -3.85 -33.89 -1.41
CA ALA A 29 -2.74 -33.54 -0.53
C ALA A 29 -1.52 -32.96 -1.27
N CYS A 30 -1.40 -33.20 -2.58
CA CYS A 30 -0.31 -32.65 -3.40
C CYS A 30 -0.58 -31.23 -3.91
N GLN A 31 -1.82 -30.73 -3.87
CA GLN A 31 -2.13 -29.40 -4.39
C GLN A 31 -1.68 -28.27 -3.46
N GLU A 32 -1.61 -28.49 -2.13
CA GLU A 32 -1.17 -27.44 -1.19
C GLU A 32 0.35 -27.25 -1.14
N VAL A 33 1.15 -28.30 -1.38
CA VAL A 33 2.62 -28.21 -1.26
C VAL A 33 3.28 -27.54 -2.47
N PHE A 34 2.65 -27.61 -3.66
CA PHE A 34 3.20 -27.04 -4.89
C PHE A 34 2.61 -25.69 -5.31
N THR A 35 1.49 -25.26 -4.74
CA THR A 35 0.93 -23.92 -5.05
C THR A 35 1.61 -22.81 -4.28
N TYR A 36 2.04 -23.05 -3.05
CA TYR A 36 2.76 -22.05 -2.27
C TYR A 36 4.28 -22.06 -2.53
N SER A 37 4.92 -23.22 -2.71
CA SER A 37 6.39 -23.29 -2.69
C SER A 37 7.10 -23.20 -4.05
N LEU A 38 6.46 -23.52 -5.18
CA LEU A 38 7.09 -23.41 -6.52
C LEU A 38 6.86 -22.06 -7.21
N LEU A 39 5.84 -21.29 -6.79
CA LEU A 39 5.54 -19.97 -7.36
C LEU A 39 6.20 -18.82 -6.58
N GLU A 40 6.36 -18.91 -5.26
CA GLU A 40 7.19 -17.97 -4.48
C GLU A 40 8.64 -17.98 -4.97
N GLY A 41 9.23 -19.16 -5.25
CA GLY A 41 10.59 -19.28 -5.77
C GLY A 41 10.78 -18.83 -7.23
N MET A 42 9.68 -18.52 -7.92
CA MET A 42 9.69 -17.97 -9.29
C MET A 42 9.24 -16.51 -9.32
N GLN A 43 8.99 -15.90 -8.15
CA GLN A 43 8.93 -14.45 -8.04
C GLN A 43 10.30 -13.93 -8.46
N ARG A 44 10.31 -13.26 -9.59
CA ARG A 44 11.52 -12.75 -10.23
C ARG A 44 12.15 -11.76 -9.26
N ASP A 45 13.33 -12.08 -8.73
CA ASP A 45 14.07 -11.21 -7.81
C ASP A 45 14.13 -9.80 -8.39
N PHE A 46 13.34 -8.89 -7.80
CA PHE A 46 13.14 -7.54 -8.29
C PHE A 46 14.48 -6.80 -8.36
N SER A 47 15.37 -7.05 -7.39
CA SER A 47 16.70 -6.47 -7.29
C SER A 47 17.59 -6.77 -8.51
N SER A 48 17.38 -7.93 -9.14
CA SER A 48 18.17 -8.41 -10.28
C SER A 48 17.74 -7.86 -11.64
N LEU A 49 16.63 -7.12 -11.68
CA LEU A 49 16.05 -6.63 -12.92
C LEU A 49 16.81 -5.44 -13.52
N PRO A 50 16.84 -5.30 -14.86
CA PRO A 50 17.26 -4.07 -15.50
C PRO A 50 16.40 -2.89 -15.04
N ARG A 51 17.01 -1.69 -14.99
CA ARG A 51 16.39 -0.45 -14.51
C ARG A 51 14.99 -0.20 -15.08
N GLU A 52 14.85 -0.29 -16.39
CA GLU A 52 13.59 -0.03 -17.09
C GLU A 52 12.51 -1.05 -16.72
N GLN A 53 12.91 -2.29 -16.44
CA GLN A 53 11.98 -3.33 -16.01
C GLN A 53 11.55 -3.14 -14.55
N LYS A 54 12.42 -2.60 -13.68
CA LYS A 54 12.05 -2.23 -12.31
C LYS A 54 10.99 -1.13 -12.31
N ILE A 55 11.21 -0.08 -13.12
CA ILE A 55 10.26 1.03 -13.25
C ILE A 55 8.91 0.54 -13.80
N SER A 56 8.93 -0.31 -14.83
CA SER A 56 7.69 -0.90 -15.37
C SER A 56 6.96 -1.73 -14.32
N TYR A 57 7.68 -2.60 -13.62
CA TYR A 57 7.10 -3.43 -12.57
C TYR A 57 6.52 -2.59 -11.43
N ALA A 58 7.22 -1.52 -11.01
CA ALA A 58 6.72 -0.60 -10.00
C ALA A 58 5.39 0.06 -10.41
N LYS A 59 5.24 0.44 -11.68
CA LYS A 59 3.98 0.96 -12.20
C LYS A 59 2.87 -0.09 -12.25
N ASP A 60 3.23 -1.33 -12.57
CA ASP A 60 2.28 -2.45 -12.59
C ASP A 60 1.78 -2.77 -11.17
N VAL A 61 2.67 -2.74 -10.18
CA VAL A 61 2.36 -2.93 -8.75
C VAL A 61 1.51 -1.76 -8.23
N LEU A 62 1.86 -0.52 -8.55
CA LEU A 62 1.03 0.64 -8.22
C LEU A 62 -0.40 0.48 -8.78
N ALA A 63 -0.53 0.01 -10.00
CA ALA A 63 -1.82 -0.23 -10.65
C ALA A 63 -2.61 -1.42 -10.05
N SER A 64 -1.96 -2.37 -9.38
CA SER A 64 -2.64 -3.50 -8.75
C SER A 64 -3.27 -3.15 -7.41
N GLY A 65 -2.83 -2.07 -6.76
CA GLY A 65 -3.31 -1.69 -5.42
C GLY A 65 -2.79 -2.60 -4.30
N ASP A 66 -1.76 -3.40 -4.56
CA ASP A 66 -1.18 -4.33 -3.58
C ASP A 66 -0.17 -3.58 -2.69
N ALA A 67 -0.62 -3.15 -1.51
CA ALA A 67 0.17 -2.35 -0.58
C ALA A 67 1.46 -3.05 -0.13
N ASP A 68 1.41 -4.35 0.13
CA ASP A 68 2.58 -5.13 0.55
C ASP A 68 3.62 -5.17 -0.58
N ALA A 69 3.17 -5.43 -1.82
CA ALA A 69 4.06 -5.42 -2.97
C ALA A 69 4.65 -4.02 -3.26
N MET A 70 3.92 -2.94 -2.97
CA MET A 70 4.43 -1.57 -3.08
C MET A 70 5.52 -1.30 -2.03
N ALA A 71 5.30 -1.74 -0.78
CA ALA A 71 6.27 -1.61 0.30
C ALA A 71 7.57 -2.35 -0.04
N ASP A 72 7.47 -3.56 -0.58
CA ASP A 72 8.62 -4.42 -0.92
C ASP A 72 9.56 -3.80 -1.96
N ILE A 73 9.03 -3.00 -2.89
CA ILE A 73 9.83 -2.40 -3.97
C ILE A 73 10.18 -0.93 -3.75
N TYR A 74 9.57 -0.28 -2.74
CA TYR A 74 9.73 1.14 -2.47
C TYR A 74 11.21 1.52 -2.31
N ASP A 75 11.95 0.83 -1.42
CA ASP A 75 13.33 1.17 -1.08
C ASP A 75 14.25 1.18 -2.32
N GLU A 76 14.03 0.24 -3.23
CA GLU A 76 14.81 0.14 -4.46
C GLU A 76 14.48 1.27 -5.44
N ILE A 77 13.21 1.64 -5.60
CA ILE A 77 12.81 2.77 -6.45
C ILE A 77 13.28 4.10 -5.85
N ALA A 78 13.14 4.28 -4.53
CA ALA A 78 13.64 5.45 -3.81
C ALA A 78 15.17 5.58 -3.96
N ALA A 79 15.92 4.48 -3.83
CA ALA A 79 17.36 4.48 -4.06
C ALA A 79 17.73 4.83 -5.53
N MET A 80 16.92 4.38 -6.49
CA MET A 80 17.11 4.72 -7.90
C MET A 80 16.84 6.21 -8.20
N ALA A 81 15.95 6.85 -7.43
CA ALA A 81 15.56 8.25 -7.60
C ALA A 81 16.71 9.23 -7.34
N ALA A 82 17.68 8.86 -6.50
CA ALA A 82 18.89 9.66 -6.28
C ALA A 82 19.70 9.94 -7.56
N ASN A 83 19.55 9.11 -8.60
CA ASN A 83 20.22 9.28 -9.90
C ASN A 83 19.25 9.67 -11.03
N ASP A 84 17.95 9.75 -10.73
CA ASP A 84 16.88 10.02 -11.69
C ASP A 84 15.70 10.63 -10.95
N PRO A 85 15.69 11.97 -10.83
CA PRO A 85 14.73 12.67 -9.97
C PRO A 85 13.26 12.45 -10.34
N GLU A 86 12.95 12.03 -11.58
CA GLU A 86 11.58 11.70 -11.98
C GLU A 86 11.01 10.53 -11.17
N LEU A 87 11.87 9.65 -10.63
CA LEU A 87 11.45 8.51 -9.83
C LEU A 87 11.07 8.88 -8.40
N TYR A 88 11.39 10.08 -7.91
CA TYR A 88 10.92 10.53 -6.60
C TYR A 88 9.40 10.54 -6.54
N LEU A 89 8.74 11.00 -7.61
CA LEU A 89 7.27 11.00 -7.67
C LEU A 89 6.69 9.58 -7.71
N LEU A 90 7.33 8.66 -8.43
CA LEU A 90 6.93 7.26 -8.41
C LEU A 90 7.14 6.63 -7.02
N ALA A 91 8.22 6.97 -6.33
CA ALA A 91 8.46 6.52 -4.96
C ALA A 91 7.43 7.09 -3.98
N ALA A 92 7.00 8.36 -4.16
CA ALA A 92 5.92 8.95 -3.38
C ALA A 92 4.59 8.21 -3.59
N ASP A 93 4.24 7.89 -4.83
CA ASP A 93 3.01 7.13 -5.15
C ASP A 93 3.04 5.72 -4.54
N LEU A 94 4.19 5.03 -4.63
CA LEU A 94 4.38 3.73 -3.99
C LEU A 94 4.27 3.80 -2.48
N ALA A 95 4.91 4.80 -1.85
CA ALA A 95 4.83 4.99 -0.40
C ALA A 95 3.38 5.26 0.06
N MET A 96 2.64 6.06 -0.71
CA MET A 96 1.23 6.31 -0.43
C MET A 96 0.38 5.06 -0.52
N GLY A 97 0.54 4.24 -1.57
CA GLY A 97 -0.19 2.99 -1.67
C GLY A 97 0.24 1.95 -0.63
N ALA A 98 1.55 1.86 -0.35
CA ALA A 98 2.12 1.01 0.69
C ALA A 98 1.64 1.40 2.10
N SER A 99 1.32 2.67 2.33
CA SER A 99 0.79 3.12 3.61
C SER A 99 -0.58 2.54 3.97
N GLY A 100 -1.32 2.01 2.97
CA GLY A 100 -2.68 1.53 3.14
C GLY A 100 -3.75 2.63 3.17
N ILE A 101 -3.36 3.92 3.10
CA ILE A 101 -4.32 5.04 3.17
C ILE A 101 -5.33 5.05 2.03
N THR A 102 -4.95 4.53 0.86
CA THR A 102 -5.85 4.43 -0.31
C THR A 102 -7.02 3.49 -0.05
N GLY A 103 -6.78 2.34 0.59
CA GLY A 103 -7.83 1.41 0.99
C GLY A 103 -8.77 2.02 2.03
N ILE A 104 -8.23 2.82 2.95
CA ILE A 104 -9.04 3.57 3.93
C ILE A 104 -9.94 4.60 3.25
N ILE A 105 -9.41 5.36 2.30
CA ILE A 105 -10.20 6.34 1.55
C ILE A 105 -11.34 5.62 0.82
N ASP A 106 -11.06 4.48 0.19
CA ASP A 106 -12.07 3.68 -0.48
C ASP A 106 -13.14 3.16 0.48
N ASP A 107 -12.76 2.70 1.68
CA ASP A 107 -13.69 2.27 2.72
C ASP A 107 -14.56 3.44 3.22
N VAL A 108 -13.97 4.62 3.43
CA VAL A 108 -14.69 5.84 3.84
C VAL A 108 -15.69 6.27 2.77
N LEU A 109 -15.26 6.29 1.51
CA LEU A 109 -16.09 6.69 0.37
C LEU A 109 -17.20 5.68 0.05
N SER A 110 -16.96 4.40 0.38
CA SER A 110 -17.92 3.31 0.16
C SER A 110 -18.86 3.08 1.35
N ALA A 111 -18.60 3.70 2.49
CA ALA A 111 -19.44 3.56 3.68
C ALA A 111 -20.82 4.20 3.45
N GLU A 112 -21.89 3.41 3.63
CA GLU A 112 -23.27 3.92 3.60
C GLU A 112 -23.54 4.93 4.73
N ASP A 113 -22.83 4.80 5.85
CA ASP A 113 -22.86 5.74 6.98
C ASP A 113 -21.43 5.98 7.53
N PRO A 114 -20.78 7.11 7.19
CA PRO A 114 -19.44 7.44 7.66
C PRO A 114 -19.31 7.56 9.18
N SER A 115 -20.41 7.76 9.92
CA SER A 115 -20.38 7.83 11.37
C SER A 115 -20.12 6.50 12.07
N THR A 116 -20.20 5.40 11.32
CA THR A 116 -19.87 4.04 11.81
C THR A 116 -18.39 3.71 11.74
N LEU A 117 -17.60 4.57 11.08
CA LEU A 117 -16.16 4.41 10.95
C LEU A 117 -15.46 4.79 12.25
N VAL A 118 -14.62 3.88 12.75
CA VAL A 118 -13.80 4.14 13.92
C VAL A 118 -12.47 4.71 13.45
N TYR A 119 -12.40 6.05 13.34
CA TYR A 119 -11.21 6.75 12.84
C TYR A 119 -9.90 6.37 13.56
N ALA A 120 -9.97 6.03 14.85
CA ALA A 120 -8.81 5.57 15.61
C ALA A 120 -8.27 4.22 15.10
N ASP A 121 -9.16 3.28 14.77
CA ASP A 121 -8.77 1.96 14.23
C ASP A 121 -8.27 2.09 12.79
N ILE A 122 -8.89 3.01 12.03
CA ILE A 122 -8.49 3.37 10.67
C ILE A 122 -7.07 3.94 10.66
N LEU A 123 -6.78 4.96 11.47
CA LEU A 123 -5.45 5.55 11.56
C LEU A 123 -4.40 4.56 12.06
N ALA A 124 -4.78 3.65 12.99
CA ALA A 124 -3.89 2.60 13.46
C ALA A 124 -3.51 1.57 12.38
N SER A 125 -4.25 1.50 11.27
CA SER A 125 -3.94 0.63 10.14
C SER A 125 -3.08 1.29 9.06
N VAL A 126 -2.84 2.60 9.16
CA VAL A 126 -1.95 3.34 8.25
C VAL A 126 -0.51 3.11 8.67
N ASP A 127 0.36 2.75 7.71
CA ASP A 127 1.80 2.81 7.94
C ASP A 127 2.26 4.28 7.85
N MET A 128 2.37 4.91 9.02
CA MET A 128 2.78 6.31 9.16
C MET A 128 4.23 6.54 8.72
N THR A 129 5.08 5.51 8.69
CA THR A 129 6.44 5.62 8.15
C THR A 129 6.38 5.79 6.65
N MET A 130 5.58 4.96 5.97
CA MET A 130 5.35 5.08 4.54
C MET A 130 4.65 6.39 4.18
N MET A 131 3.73 6.89 5.02
CA MET A 131 3.16 8.23 4.83
C MET A 131 4.22 9.33 4.89
N GLY A 132 5.13 9.30 5.86
CA GLY A 132 6.22 10.28 5.95
C GLY A 132 7.07 10.31 4.67
N TYR A 133 7.32 9.13 4.09
CA TYR A 133 8.05 9.01 2.83
C TYR A 133 7.37 9.66 1.61
N VAL A 134 6.05 9.89 1.63
CA VAL A 134 5.36 10.62 0.55
C VAL A 134 5.88 12.05 0.49
N ALA A 135 5.89 12.74 1.63
CA ALA A 135 6.37 14.12 1.74
C ALA A 135 7.86 14.23 1.45
N ASP A 136 8.67 13.32 2.00
CA ASP A 136 10.13 13.30 1.77
C ASP A 136 10.48 13.19 0.28
N ASN A 137 9.76 12.34 -0.46
CA ASN A 137 9.99 12.18 -1.89
C ASN A 137 9.57 13.42 -2.70
N VAL A 138 8.46 14.08 -2.34
CA VAL A 138 8.05 15.33 -3.00
C VAL A 138 9.07 16.45 -2.71
N LEU A 139 9.53 16.59 -1.47
CA LEU A 139 10.62 17.53 -1.13
C LEU A 139 11.91 17.23 -1.89
N ALA A 140 12.27 15.95 -2.03
CA ALA A 140 13.45 15.55 -2.78
C ALA A 140 13.32 15.86 -4.28
N ALA A 141 12.12 15.68 -4.85
CA ALA A 141 11.83 16.06 -6.24
C ALA A 141 11.95 17.59 -6.45
N GLU A 142 11.42 18.40 -5.52
CA GLU A 142 11.57 19.85 -5.53
C GLU A 142 13.03 20.28 -5.43
N ALA A 143 13.77 19.70 -4.47
CA ALA A 143 15.18 20.00 -4.24
C ALA A 143 16.06 19.62 -5.45
N ALA A 144 15.67 18.59 -6.21
CA ALA A 144 16.30 18.20 -7.46
C ALA A 144 15.92 19.12 -8.65
N GLY A 145 15.01 20.07 -8.46
CA GLY A 145 14.59 21.04 -9.48
C GLY A 145 13.63 20.45 -10.51
N LEU A 146 12.88 19.41 -10.16
CA LEU A 146 11.95 18.76 -11.08
C LEU A 146 10.77 19.70 -11.40
N SER A 147 10.68 20.13 -12.67
CA SER A 147 9.53 20.87 -13.16
C SER A 147 8.47 19.87 -13.64
N GLY A 148 7.36 19.73 -12.91
CA GLY A 148 6.30 18.77 -13.27
C GLY A 148 5.55 18.16 -12.09
N ILE A 149 5.90 18.54 -10.86
CA ILE A 149 5.14 18.18 -9.67
C ILE A 149 3.77 18.85 -9.76
N THR A 150 2.70 18.07 -9.68
CA THR A 150 1.33 18.58 -9.85
C THR A 150 0.76 19.16 -8.56
N GLU A 151 -0.29 19.97 -8.68
CA GLU A 151 -1.01 20.49 -7.51
C GLU A 151 -1.53 19.36 -6.61
N GLU A 152 -1.99 18.26 -7.21
CA GLU A 152 -2.46 17.08 -6.49
C GLU A 152 -1.34 16.39 -5.70
N GLN A 153 -0.12 16.33 -6.26
CA GLN A 153 1.03 15.75 -5.57
C GLN A 153 1.45 16.59 -4.36
N TYR A 154 1.42 17.92 -4.49
CA TYR A 154 1.65 18.81 -3.35
C TYR A 154 0.54 18.70 -2.29
N ALA A 155 -0.73 18.70 -2.70
CA ALA A 155 -1.84 18.52 -1.78
C ALA A 155 -1.74 17.20 -1.01
N THR A 156 -1.30 16.14 -1.69
CA THR A 156 -1.13 14.84 -1.05
C THR A 156 0.07 14.80 -0.09
N ALA A 157 1.19 15.42 -0.45
CA ALA A 157 2.33 15.60 0.46
C ALA A 157 1.96 16.42 1.70
N ALA A 158 1.13 17.47 1.54
CA ALA A 158 0.60 18.23 2.67
C ALA A 158 -0.26 17.38 3.59
N GLY A 159 -1.17 16.57 3.03
CA GLY A 159 -1.99 15.65 3.80
C GLY A 159 -1.15 14.63 4.57
N ALA A 160 -0.09 14.12 3.96
CA ALA A 160 0.84 13.20 4.60
C ALA A 160 1.53 13.83 5.82
N GLU A 161 2.07 15.05 5.69
CA GLU A 161 2.68 15.80 6.78
C GLU A 161 1.70 16.09 7.93
N ILE A 162 0.46 16.48 7.61
CA ILE A 162 -0.58 16.74 8.62
C ILE A 162 -0.90 15.46 9.40
N LEU A 163 -1.10 14.34 8.69
CA LEU A 163 -1.38 13.06 9.33
C LEU A 163 -0.20 12.61 10.20
N PHE A 164 1.03 12.74 9.70
CA PHE A 164 2.24 12.39 10.45
C PHE A 164 2.38 13.26 11.71
N TRP A 165 2.06 14.55 11.64
CA TRP A 165 2.04 15.43 12.81
C TRP A 165 0.96 15.03 13.83
N LEU A 166 -0.24 14.68 13.38
CA LEU A 166 -1.34 14.24 14.26
C LEU A 166 -1.00 12.95 15.01
N ASP A 167 -0.35 12.00 14.34
CA ASP A 167 0.12 10.76 14.97
C ASP A 167 1.14 11.04 16.08
N GLN A 168 2.08 11.95 15.84
CA GLN A 168 3.04 12.40 16.85
C GLN A 168 2.41 13.22 17.99
N ASN A 169 1.25 13.85 17.74
CA ASN A 169 0.58 14.76 18.67
C ASN A 169 -0.89 14.37 18.89
N PRO A 170 -1.20 13.19 19.43
CA PRO A 170 -2.56 12.63 19.46
C PRO A 170 -3.54 13.38 20.39
N ALA A 171 -3.05 14.33 21.18
CA ALA A 171 -3.88 15.22 22.01
C ALA A 171 -4.35 16.48 21.25
N ASN A 172 -3.77 16.74 20.08
CA ASN A 172 -4.07 17.87 19.22
C ASN A 172 -4.96 17.41 18.05
N ASP A 173 -5.59 18.39 17.40
CA ASP A 173 -6.32 18.19 16.16
C ASP A 173 -5.91 19.27 15.13
N VAL A 174 -6.43 19.18 13.91
CA VAL A 174 -6.12 20.16 12.85
C VAL A 174 -6.58 21.57 13.22
N SER A 175 -7.63 21.71 14.04
CA SER A 175 -8.16 23.01 14.49
C SER A 175 -7.23 23.73 15.47
N SER A 176 -6.32 23.00 16.11
CA SER A 176 -5.31 23.57 17.00
C SER A 176 -4.15 24.27 16.27
N ILE A 177 -4.09 24.12 14.94
CA ILE A 177 -3.07 24.74 14.09
C ILE A 177 -3.61 26.09 13.60
N ASP A 178 -2.80 27.13 13.71
CA ASP A 178 -3.05 28.44 13.10
C ASP A 178 -2.49 28.43 11.66
N TRP A 179 -3.39 28.41 10.67
CA TRP A 179 -3.03 28.38 9.25
C TRP A 179 -2.97 29.77 8.59
N THR A 180 -3.05 30.86 9.38
CA THR A 180 -3.11 32.22 8.82
C THR A 180 -1.83 32.63 8.09
N ASP A 181 -0.66 32.21 8.57
CA ASP A 181 0.62 32.43 7.90
C ASP A 181 1.64 31.30 8.15
N SER A 182 2.69 31.25 7.31
CA SER A 182 3.70 30.18 7.40
C SER A 182 4.48 30.19 8.71
N THR A 183 4.60 31.34 9.38
CA THR A 183 5.34 31.49 10.64
C THR A 183 4.54 30.98 11.82
N THR A 184 3.23 31.25 11.85
CA THR A 184 2.33 30.72 12.87
C THR A 184 2.16 29.21 12.71
N ALA A 185 1.95 28.73 11.47
CA ALA A 185 1.89 27.30 11.16
C ALA A 185 3.18 26.57 11.60
N ALA A 186 4.35 27.14 11.31
CA ALA A 186 5.64 26.55 11.70
C ALA A 186 5.87 26.50 13.21
N ALA A 187 5.10 27.24 14.03
CA ALA A 187 5.19 27.14 15.48
C ALA A 187 4.66 25.80 16.01
N SER A 188 3.82 25.11 15.24
CA SER A 188 3.27 23.78 15.58
C SER A 188 4.24 22.63 15.29
N GLY A 189 5.22 22.84 14.41
CA GLY A 189 6.23 21.83 14.07
C GLY A 189 6.76 21.96 12.63
N PRO A 190 7.88 21.28 12.31
CA PRO A 190 8.42 21.26 10.95
C PRO A 190 7.47 20.61 9.95
N GLU A 191 6.73 19.58 10.34
CA GLU A 191 5.74 18.90 9.50
C GLU A 191 4.65 19.88 9.04
N ILE A 192 4.11 20.68 9.98
CA ILE A 192 3.08 21.67 9.67
C ILE A 192 3.64 22.81 8.82
N ALA A 193 4.90 23.20 9.02
CA ALA A 193 5.57 24.16 8.14
C ALA A 193 5.67 23.63 6.70
N ASN A 194 6.03 22.35 6.52
CA ASN A 194 6.09 21.70 5.22
C ASN A 194 4.70 21.59 4.60
N ALA A 195 3.70 21.14 5.36
CA ALA A 195 2.31 21.06 4.92
C ALA A 195 1.79 22.41 4.42
N TYR A 196 2.07 23.50 5.16
CA TYR A 196 1.71 24.85 4.74
C TYR A 196 2.33 25.20 3.37
N ASN A 197 3.63 24.98 3.21
CA ASN A 197 4.33 25.28 1.96
C ASN A 197 3.79 24.46 0.78
N PHE A 198 3.50 23.17 1.02
CA PHE A 198 2.89 22.31 0.02
C PHE A 198 1.49 22.77 -0.37
N LEU A 199 0.63 23.17 0.57
CA LEU A 199 -0.68 23.72 0.26
C LEU A 199 -0.58 24.98 -0.61
N VAL A 200 0.38 25.87 -0.32
CA VAL A 200 0.66 27.04 -1.16
C VAL A 200 1.14 26.63 -2.56
N SER A 201 2.05 25.65 -2.67
CA SER A 201 2.52 25.10 -3.95
C SER A 201 1.40 24.40 -4.74
N ALA A 202 0.42 23.83 -4.04
CA ALA A 202 -0.80 23.26 -4.62
C ALA A 202 -1.85 24.33 -5.04
N GLY A 203 -1.51 25.62 -4.93
CA GLY A 203 -2.43 26.72 -5.25
C GLY A 203 -3.58 26.89 -4.25
N GLN A 204 -3.54 26.20 -3.12
CA GLN A 204 -4.52 26.34 -2.05
C GLN A 204 -4.21 27.56 -1.18
N ASN A 205 -5.22 28.08 -0.50
CA ASN A 205 -5.07 29.10 0.52
C ASN A 205 -5.14 28.42 1.91
N PRO A 206 -4.01 28.19 2.60
CA PRO A 206 -4.03 27.48 3.89
C PRO A 206 -4.92 28.15 4.93
N ALA A 207 -5.09 29.47 4.89
CA ALA A 207 -5.95 30.19 5.82
C ALA A 207 -7.44 29.77 5.72
N GLU A 208 -7.88 29.16 4.62
CA GLU A 208 -9.23 28.60 4.51
C GLU A 208 -9.43 27.35 5.36
N PHE A 209 -8.35 26.69 5.81
CA PHE A 209 -8.44 25.56 6.73
C PHE A 209 -8.89 26.01 8.13
N ASP A 210 -8.48 27.19 8.58
CA ASP A 210 -8.97 27.77 9.85
C ASP A 210 -10.49 27.98 9.80
N ASP A 211 -11.04 28.38 8.66
CA ASP A 211 -12.49 28.58 8.48
C ASP A 211 -13.28 27.25 8.45
N ILE A 212 -12.61 26.13 8.10
CA ILE A 212 -13.23 24.80 7.99
C ILE A 212 -13.17 24.06 9.34
N PHE A 213 -12.06 24.19 10.06
CA PHE A 213 -11.78 23.39 11.25
C PHE A 213 -11.84 24.17 12.58
N GLY A 214 -11.75 25.50 12.56
CA GLY A 214 -11.83 26.39 13.75
C GLY A 214 -13.25 26.73 14.21
#